data_AF-A0A7J3EF58-F1
#
_entry.id   AF-A0A7J3EF58-F1
#
_cell.length_a   1.000
_cell.length_b   1.000
_cell.length_c   1.000
_cell.angle_alpha   90.00
_cell.angle_beta   90.00
_cell.angle_gamma   90.00
#
_symmetry.space_group_name_H-M   'P 1'
#
loop_
_entity.id
_entity.type
_entity.pdbx_description
1 polymer ?
#
loop_
_entity_poly.entity_id
_entity_poly.type
_entity_poly.pdbx_seq_one_letter_code
_entity_poly.pdbx_strand_id
1 'polypeptide(L)'
;MARNGKEDTEVIKVEIPRLLAERFRRYVAERYGLRRGSLSRAVADLIEKELGAQRFQGSKNVDEIVGLGLQSDYTWEGEDLVEALRRRADVLDRC
;
A
#
# COMPACT_ATOMS: atom_id res chain seq x y z
N MET A 1 -28.49 24.21 -15.51
CA MET A 1 -28.14 23.14 -16.49
C MET A 1 -27.15 22.21 -15.81
N ALA A 2 -27.57 21.02 -15.39
CA ALA A 2 -26.71 20.06 -14.71
C ALA A 2 -25.92 19.25 -15.75
N ARG A 3 -24.58 19.36 -15.76
CA ARG A 3 -23.71 18.45 -16.52
C ARG A 3 -23.67 17.12 -15.78
N ASN A 4 -24.19 16.09 -16.45
CA ASN A 4 -24.37 14.75 -15.91
C ASN A 4 -23.02 14.00 -15.97
N GLY A 5 -22.47 13.60 -14.81
CA GLY A 5 -21.16 12.96 -14.66
C GLY A 5 -21.07 11.57 -15.28
N LYS A 6 -20.71 11.51 -16.56
CA LYS A 6 -20.47 10.28 -17.34
C LYS A 6 -19.04 10.19 -17.90
N GLU A 7 -18.12 11.06 -17.47
CA GLU A 7 -16.83 11.26 -18.12
C GLU A 7 -15.67 10.43 -17.54
N ASP A 8 -15.82 9.78 -16.38
CA ASP A 8 -14.68 9.13 -15.69
C ASP A 8 -14.62 7.60 -15.84
N THR A 9 -15.08 7.05 -16.96
CA THR A 9 -14.91 5.60 -17.24
C THR A 9 -14.22 5.37 -18.57
N GLU A 10 -12.99 4.85 -18.51
CA GLU A 10 -12.22 4.43 -19.68
C GLU A 10 -12.37 2.92 -19.93
N VAL A 11 -12.49 2.51 -21.20
CA VAL A 11 -12.66 1.11 -21.59
C VAL A 11 -11.32 0.52 -21.99
N ILE A 12 -10.80 -0.38 -21.15
CA ILE A 12 -9.59 -1.13 -21.43
C ILE A 12 -9.96 -2.46 -22.12
N LYS A 13 -9.47 -2.67 -23.35
CA LYS A 13 -9.60 -3.94 -24.08
C LYS A 13 -8.28 -4.71 -23.99
N VAL A 14 -8.31 -5.90 -23.41
CA VAL A 14 -7.11 -6.73 -23.20
C VAL A 14 -7.41 -8.17 -23.59
N GLU A 15 -6.43 -8.81 -24.22
CA GLU A 15 -6.44 -10.24 -24.47
C GLU A 15 -5.71 -10.98 -23.33
N ILE A 16 -6.34 -12.03 -22.80
CA ILE A 16 -5.76 -12.86 -21.75
C ILE A 16 -5.82 -14.34 -22.13
N PRO A 17 -4.88 -15.17 -21.65
CA PRO A 17 -4.89 -16.60 -21.93
C PRO A 17 -6.22 -17.25 -21.53
N ARG A 18 -6.74 -18.15 -22.37
CA ARG A 18 -8.05 -18.78 -22.18
C ARG A 18 -8.22 -19.40 -20.79
N LEU A 19 -7.22 -20.13 -20.32
CA LEU A 19 -7.24 -20.78 -18.99
C LEU A 19 -7.38 -19.75 -17.86
N LEU A 20 -6.71 -18.59 -18.00
CA LEU A 20 -6.80 -17.51 -17.04
C LEU A 20 -8.18 -16.85 -17.06
N ALA A 21 -8.75 -16.63 -18.25
CA ALA A 21 -10.11 -16.11 -18.38
C ALA A 21 -11.16 -17.04 -17.74
N GLU A 22 -11.00 -18.35 -17.89
CA GLU A 22 -11.88 -19.35 -17.27
C GLU A 22 -11.77 -19.32 -15.73
N ARG A 23 -10.55 -19.30 -15.19
CA ARG A 23 -10.31 -19.18 -13.74
C ARG A 23 -10.84 -17.87 -13.18
N PHE A 24 -10.61 -16.76 -13.89
CA PHE A 24 -11.07 -15.45 -13.47
C PHE A 24 -12.61 -15.37 -13.45
N ARG A 25 -13.29 -15.89 -14.48
CA ARG A 25 -14.76 -15.95 -14.49
C ARG A 25 -15.32 -16.75 -13.32
N ARG A 26 -14.70 -17.88 -12.97
CA ARG A 26 -15.08 -18.68 -11.80
C ARG A 26 -14.90 -17.89 -10.50
N TYR A 27 -13.73 -17.27 -10.32
CA TYR A 27 -13.45 -16.42 -9.16
C TYR A 27 -14.46 -15.28 -9.01
N VAL A 28 -14.81 -14.61 -10.11
CA VAL A 28 -15.79 -13.52 -10.09
C VAL A 28 -17.18 -14.03 -9.72
N ALA A 29 -17.60 -15.18 -10.26
CA ALA A 29 -18.88 -15.77 -9.92
C ALA A 29 -18.98 -16.15 -8.42
N GLU A 30 -17.91 -16.67 -7.84
CA GLU A 30 -17.85 -17.06 -6.42
C GLU A 30 -17.80 -15.86 -5.48
N ARG A 31 -17.03 -14.82 -5.80
CA ARG A 31 -16.77 -13.67 -4.90
C ARG A 31 -17.74 -12.51 -5.08
N TYR A 32 -18.16 -12.22 -6.31
CA TYR A 32 -18.96 -11.05 -6.67
C TYR A 32 -20.35 -11.40 -7.20
N GLY A 33 -20.60 -12.68 -7.50
CA GLY A 33 -21.86 -13.18 -8.05
C GLY A 33 -22.05 -12.85 -9.54
N LEU A 34 -23.21 -13.22 -10.09
CA LEU A 34 -23.56 -13.09 -11.50
C LEU A 34 -24.33 -11.80 -11.81
N ARG A 35 -23.81 -10.64 -11.36
CA ARG A 35 -24.43 -9.33 -11.64
C ARG A 35 -23.77 -8.64 -12.84
N ARG A 36 -24.52 -7.82 -13.57
CA ARG A 36 -23.96 -6.94 -14.61
C ARG A 36 -22.90 -6.04 -13.99
N GLY A 37 -21.70 -6.02 -14.58
CA GLY A 37 -20.55 -5.24 -14.09
C GLY A 37 -19.68 -5.94 -13.03
N SER A 38 -20.00 -7.17 -12.61
CA SER A 38 -19.18 -7.95 -11.66
C SER A 38 -17.74 -8.15 -12.14
N LEU A 39 -17.55 -8.42 -13.43
CA LEU A 39 -16.22 -8.53 -14.05
C LEU A 39 -15.44 -7.21 -13.98
N SER A 40 -16.05 -6.10 -14.37
CA SER A 40 -15.41 -4.77 -14.33
C SER A 40 -15.03 -4.39 -12.91
N ARG A 41 -15.91 -4.66 -11.93
CA ARG A 41 -15.63 -4.42 -10.51
C ARG A 41 -14.48 -5.29 -10.01
N ALA A 42 -14.48 -6.58 -10.34
CA ALA A 42 -13.40 -7.46 -9.93
C ALA A 42 -12.04 -7.06 -10.54
N VAL A 43 -12.02 -6.56 -11.77
CA VAL A 43 -10.80 -6.01 -12.39
C VAL A 43 -10.36 -4.73 -11.68
N ALA A 44 -11.28 -3.80 -11.42
CA ALA A 44 -10.97 -2.56 -10.70
C ALA A 44 -10.41 -2.86 -9.30
N ASP A 45 -11.05 -3.74 -8.54
CA ASP A 45 -10.61 -4.12 -7.19
C ASP A 45 -9.24 -4.82 -7.22
N LEU A 46 -8.94 -5.61 -8.26
CA LEU A 46 -7.64 -6.26 -8.43
C LEU A 46 -6.54 -5.22 -8.74
N ILE A 47 -6.83 -4.26 -9.62
CA ILE A 47 -5.92 -3.19 -10.00
C ILE A 47 -5.66 -2.27 -8.80
N GLU A 48 -6.70 -1.87 -8.07
CA GLU A 48 -6.57 -1.06 -6.85
C GLU A 48 -5.76 -1.77 -5.78
N LYS A 49 -5.97 -3.08 -5.58
CA LYS A 49 -5.20 -3.87 -4.63
C LYS A 49 -3.72 -3.90 -5.01
N GLU A 50 -3.40 -4.14 -6.27
CA GLU A 50 -2.02 -4.28 -6.72
C GLU A 50 -1.28 -2.93 -6.74
N LEU A 51 -1.91 -1.89 -7.30
CA LEU A 51 -1.35 -0.54 -7.35
C LEU A 51 -1.33 0.12 -5.96
N GLY A 52 -2.32 -0.16 -5.12
CA GLY A 52 -2.37 0.26 -3.73
C GLY A 52 -1.26 -0.40 -2.91
N ALA A 53 -1.04 -1.72 -3.08
CA ALA A 53 0.07 -2.43 -2.45
C ALA A 53 1.44 -1.86 -2.90
N GLN A 54 1.58 -1.48 -4.18
CA GLN A 54 2.80 -0.80 -4.66
C GLN A 54 3.02 0.57 -4.02
N ARG A 55 1.97 1.35 -3.72
CA ARG A 55 2.11 2.60 -2.96
C ARG A 55 2.61 2.40 -1.53
N PHE A 56 2.32 1.24 -0.92
CA PHE A 56 2.83 0.87 0.41
C PHE A 56 4.19 0.16 0.38
N GLN A 57 4.63 -0.35 -0.77
CA GLN A 57 5.92 -1.03 -0.95
C GLN A 57 7.03 -0.14 -1.52
N GLY A 58 6.75 1.12 -1.84
CA GLY A 58 7.79 2.09 -2.20
C GLY A 58 8.56 2.54 -0.97
N SER A 59 9.64 1.85 -0.63
CA SER A 59 10.92 2.30 -0.01
C SER A 59 10.93 3.29 1.17
N LYS A 60 9.79 3.78 1.65
CA LYS A 60 9.72 4.85 2.65
C LYS A 60 10.24 4.40 4.01
N ASN A 61 9.95 3.17 4.43
CA ASN A 61 10.29 2.77 5.80
C ASN A 61 11.80 2.64 6.05
N VAL A 62 12.59 2.11 5.10
CA VAL A 62 14.04 1.93 5.35
C VAL A 62 14.77 3.26 5.21
N ASP A 63 14.47 4.05 4.17
CA ASP A 63 15.10 5.35 3.98
C ASP A 63 14.70 6.36 5.07
N GLU A 64 13.47 6.31 5.59
CA GLU A 64 13.05 7.12 6.74
C GLU A 64 13.73 6.67 8.04
N ILE A 65 13.92 5.37 8.28
CA ILE A 65 14.69 4.88 9.44
C ILE A 65 16.15 5.33 9.37
N VAL A 66 16.78 5.21 8.20
CA VAL A 66 18.17 5.66 7.99
C VAL A 66 18.26 7.19 8.13
N GLY A 67 17.27 7.93 7.61
CA GLY A 67 17.18 9.38 7.76
C GLY A 67 17.05 9.84 9.22
N LEU A 68 16.23 9.14 10.02
CA LEU A 68 16.10 9.41 11.46
C LEU A 68 17.41 9.11 12.23
N GLY A 69 18.11 8.03 11.87
CA GLY A 69 19.42 7.71 12.44
C GLY A 69 20.49 8.76 12.12
N LEU A 70 20.51 9.27 10.89
CA LEU A 70 21.45 10.31 10.45
C LEU A 70 21.15 11.71 11.03
N GLN A 71 19.88 11.99 11.35
CA GLN A 71 19.46 13.24 11.98
C GLN A 71 19.62 13.23 13.49
N SER A 72 19.87 12.06 14.11
CA SER A 72 20.14 12.02 15.53
C SER A 72 21.49 12.65 15.84
N ASP A 73 21.50 13.54 16.81
CA ASP A 73 22.67 14.09 17.48
C ASP A 73 23.40 13.07 18.39
N TYR A 74 22.95 11.82 18.39
CA TYR A 74 23.40 10.79 19.31
C TYR A 74 24.38 9.85 18.62
N THR A 75 25.62 9.83 19.10
CA THR A 75 26.64 8.87 18.66
C THR A 75 26.60 7.65 19.59
N TRP A 76 26.35 6.47 19.06
CA TRP A 76 26.40 5.25 19.85
C TRP A 76 27.83 4.70 19.91
N GLU A 77 28.43 4.68 21.09
CA GLU A 77 29.82 4.24 21.31
C GLU A 77 29.93 2.76 21.72
N GLY A 78 28.85 1.98 21.56
CA GLY A 78 28.79 0.57 21.98
C GLY A 78 28.32 0.36 23.41
N GLU A 79 27.72 1.38 24.04
CA GLU A 79 27.09 1.28 25.36
C GLU A 79 25.83 0.39 25.32
N ASP A 80 25.46 -0.19 26.46
CA ASP A 80 24.19 -0.92 26.58
C ASP A 80 22.99 -0.01 26.27
N LEU A 81 22.11 -0.46 25.38
CA LEU A 81 20.98 0.33 24.87
C LEU A 81 20.01 0.73 26.00
N VAL A 82 19.81 -0.14 27.00
CA VAL A 82 18.87 0.14 28.09
C VAL A 82 19.44 1.24 28.98
N GLU A 83 20.73 1.18 29.30
CA GLU A 83 21.41 2.21 30.08
C GLU A 83 21.47 3.56 29.35
N ALA A 84 21.76 3.54 28.04
CA ALA A 84 21.74 4.74 27.19
C ALA A 84 20.36 5.42 27.15
N LEU A 85 19.29 4.64 26.98
CA LEU A 85 17.92 5.15 26.96
C LEU A 85 17.47 5.69 28.32
N ARG A 86 17.85 5.04 29.42
CA ARG A 86 17.56 5.51 30.78
C ARG A 86 18.20 6.85 31.07
N ARG A 87 19.49 7.01 30.74
CA ARG A 87 20.19 8.30 30.89
C ARG A 87 19.51 9.41 30.09
N ARG A 88 19.09 9.12 28.85
CA ARG A 88 18.40 10.11 28.00
C ARG A 88 17.03 10.50 28.56
N ALA A 89 16.25 9.54 29.05
CA ALA A 89 14.97 9.82 29.70
C ALA A 89 15.15 10.71 30.94
N ASP A 90 16.20 10.44 31.73
CA ASP A 90 16.54 11.19 32.93
C ASP A 90 17.11 12.60 32.65
N VAL A 91 17.65 12.84 31.46
CA VAL A 91 18.03 14.18 30.98
C VAL A 91 16.79 14.98 30.52
N LEU A 92 15.80 14.33 29.89
CA LEU A 92 14.57 14.98 29.43
C LEU A 92 13.63 15.36 30.59
N ASP A 93 13.69 14.67 31.73
CA ASP A 93 12.88 14.96 32.92
C ASP A 93 13.39 16.18 33.71
N ARG A 94 14.63 16.63 33.46
CA ARG A 94 15.27 17.76 34.16
C ARG A 94 15.21 19.08 33.40
N CYS A 95 14.53 19.14 32.26
CA CYS A 95 14.33 20.33 31.44
C CYS A 95 12.91 20.89 31.57
#